data_AF-A0AAU6MUT2-F1
#
_entry.id   AF-A0AAU6MUT2-F1
#
_cell.length_a   1.000
_cell.length_b   1.000
_cell.length_c   1.000
_cell.angle_alpha   90.00
_cell.angle_beta   90.00
_cell.angle_gamma   90.00
#
_symmetry.space_group_name_H-M   'P 1'
#
loop_
_entity.id
_entity.type
_entity.pdbx_description
1 polymer ?
#
loop_
_entity_poly.entity_id
_entity_poly.type
_entity_poly.pdbx_seq_one_letter_code
_entity_poly.pdbx_strand_id
1 'polypeptide(L)' 'MERIYMNRRPAEQRIHVEIEAAEIRDLLADLALGEDTYQHGAARRLTEILRAADRVLTPTPVTHS' A
#
# COMPACT_ATOMS: atom_id res chain seq x y z
N MET A 1 -16.62 9.97 9.52
CA MET A 1 -17.48 9.99 8.32
C MET A 1 -17.26 8.67 7.61
N GLU A 2 -18.31 7.89 7.39
CA GLU A 2 -18.20 6.60 6.71
C GLU A 2 -18.17 6.82 5.20
N ARG A 3 -17.11 6.34 4.52
CA ARG A 3 -16.97 6.45 3.06
C ARG A 3 -17.57 5.21 2.42
N ILE A 4 -18.72 5.38 1.76
CA ILE A 4 -19.37 4.29 1.03
C ILE A 4 -18.72 4.15 -0.35
N TYR A 5 -18.08 3.01 -0.60
CA TYR A 5 -17.49 2.70 -1.90
C TYR A 5 -18.42 1.80 -2.71
N MET A 6 -18.92 2.31 -3.83
CA MET A 6 -19.75 1.56 -4.77
C MET A 6 -18.92 1.06 -5.95
N ASN A 7 -19.08 -0.22 -6.29
CA ASN A 7 -18.46 -0.80 -7.48
C ASN A 7 -19.11 -0.20 -8.73
N ARG A 8 -18.28 0.31 -9.64
CA ARG A 8 -18.73 0.90 -10.91
C ARG A 8 -19.00 -0.15 -11.98
N ARG A 9 -18.60 -1.41 -11.75
CA ARG A 9 -18.77 -2.54 -12.65
C ARG A 9 -19.55 -3.66 -11.95
N PRO A 10 -20.63 -4.17 -12.55
CA PRO A 10 -21.37 -5.29 -11.98
C PRO A 10 -20.46 -6.53 -11.86
N ALA A 11 -20.63 -7.29 -10.78
CA ALA A 11 -19.93 -8.56 -10.49
C ALA A 11 -18.40 -8.51 -10.26
N GLU A 12 -17.79 -7.33 -10.18
CA GLU A 12 -16.36 -7.20 -9.86
C GLU A 12 -16.15 -7.25 -8.33
N GLN A 13 -15.36 -8.21 -7.83
CA GLN A 13 -14.96 -8.24 -6.42
C GLN A 13 -13.88 -7.18 -6.19
N ARG A 14 -14.11 -6.27 -5.24
CA ARG A 14 -13.19 -5.19 -4.92
C ARG A 14 -12.95 -5.13 -3.42
N ILE A 15 -11.68 -5.15 -3.04
CA ILE A 15 -11.25 -4.95 -1.65
C ILE A 15 -10.84 -3.48 -1.51
N HIS A 16 -11.41 -2.80 -0.51
CA HIS A 16 -10.97 -1.48 -0.09
C HIS A 16 -10.22 -1.64 1.22
N VAL A 17 -9.00 -1.10 1.30
CA VAL A 17 -8.20 -1.09 2.51
C VAL A 17 -7.75 0.35 2.76
N GLU A 18 -8.05 0.86 3.94
CA GLU A 18 -7.51 2.13 4.44
C GLU A 18 -6.32 1.77 5.33
N ILE A 19 -5.17 2.41 5.11
CA ILE A 19 -3.92 2.14 5.81
C ILE A 19 -3.38 3.50 6.26
N GLU A 20 -3.09 3.64 7.54
CA GLU A 20 -2.51 4.89 8.05
C GLU A 20 -1.05 5.04 7.60
N ALA A 21 -0.59 6.28 7.46
CA ALA A 21 0.76 6.55 6.97
C ALA A 21 1.85 5.90 7.84
N ALA A 22 1.64 5.81 9.15
CA ALA A 22 2.56 5.15 10.08
C ALA A 22 2.63 3.64 9.84
N GLU A 23 1.49 3.00 9.56
CA GLU A 23 1.37 1.56 9.36
C GLU A 23 2.00 1.09 8.03
N ILE A 24 2.15 1.99 7.05
CA ILE A 24 2.75 1.65 5.75
C ILE A 24 4.18 1.10 5.91
N ARG A 25 4.98 1.67 6.81
CA ARG A 25 6.37 1.22 7.02
C ARG A 25 6.43 -0.13 7.72
N ASP A 26 5.55 -0.35 8.68
CA ASP A 26 5.46 -1.62 9.40
C ASP A 26 5.04 -2.74 8.44
N LEU A 27 4.03 -2.49 7.60
CA LEU A 27 3.61 -3.42 6.56
C LEU A 27 4.71 -3.69 5.53
N LEU A 28 5.47 -2.67 5.13
CA LEU A 28 6.62 -2.86 4.23
C LEU A 28 7.73 -3.70 4.88
N ALA A 29 7.97 -3.55 6.18
CA ALA A 29 8.93 -4.36 6.92
C ALA A 29 8.50 -5.83 6.99
N ASP A 30 7.22 -6.08 7.29
CA ASP A 30 6.65 -7.42 7.33
C ASP A 30 6.70 -8.10 5.95
N LEU A 31 6.36 -7.37 4.89
CA LEU A 31 6.41 -7.88 3.52
C LEU A 31 7.84 -8.08 3.01
N ALA A 32 8.83 -7.33 3.51
CA ALA A 32 10.23 -7.52 3.12
C ALA A 32 10.78 -8.88 3.57
N LEU A 33 10.32 -9.40 4.71
CA LEU A 33 10.73 -10.71 5.23
C LEU A 33 10.31 -11.88 4.32
N GLY A 34 9.31 -11.67 3.47
CA GLY A 34 8.73 -12.70 2.59
C GLY A 34 8.85 -12.40 1.10
N GLU A 35 9.59 -11.38 0.67
CA GLU A 35 9.55 -10.86 -0.72
C GLU A 35 9.93 -11.93 -1.76
N ASP A 36 10.85 -12.85 -1.43
CA ASP A 36 11.20 -14.01 -2.27
C ASP A 36 10.17 -15.17 -2.21
N THR A 37 9.29 -15.15 -1.21
CA THR A 37 8.31 -16.22 -0.95
C THR A 37 6.96 -15.94 -1.61
N TYR A 38 6.65 -14.68 -1.90
CA TYR A 38 5.39 -14.30 -2.53
C TYR A 38 5.40 -14.61 -4.04
N GLN A 39 5.08 -15.86 -4.39
CA GLN A 39 4.87 -16.29 -5.78
C GLN A 39 3.60 -15.69 -6.43
N HIS A 40 2.89 -14.80 -5.73
CA HIS A 40 1.62 -14.23 -6.16
C HIS A 40 1.79 -12.77 -6.59
N GLY A 41 1.50 -12.50 -7.87
CA GLY A 41 1.62 -11.15 -8.45
C GLY A 41 0.80 -10.07 -7.72
N ALA A 42 -0.25 -10.45 -7.00
CA ALA A 42 -1.03 -9.54 -6.17
C ALA A 42 -0.24 -8.97 -4.97
N ALA A 43 0.57 -9.79 -4.30
CA ALA A 43 1.39 -9.35 -3.17
C ALA A 43 2.48 -8.38 -3.64
N ARG A 44 3.15 -8.71 -4.76
CA ARG A 44 4.09 -7.79 -5.42
C ARG A 44 3.43 -6.45 -5.75
N ARG A 45 2.23 -6.49 -6.32
CA ARG A 45 1.49 -5.26 -6.66
C ARG A 45 1.12 -4.43 -5.43
N LEU A 46 0.75 -5.08 -4.34
CA LEU A 46 0.50 -4.41 -3.06
C LEU A 46 1.77 -3.72 -2.53
N THR A 47 2.91 -4.42 -2.53
CA THR A 47 4.21 -3.85 -2.11
C THR A 47 4.60 -2.63 -2.95
N GLU A 48 4.39 -2.67 -4.27
CA GLU A 48 4.64 -1.52 -5.15
C GLU A 48 3.78 -0.30 -4.79
N ILE A 49 2.49 -0.53 -4.48
CA ILE A 49 1.57 0.53 -4.07
C ILE A 49 2.02 1.13 -2.72
N LEU A 50 2.37 0.29 -1.75
CA LEU A 50 2.83 0.72 -0.43
C LEU A 50 4.15 1.53 -0.53
N ARG A 51 5.12 1.07 -1.34
CA ARG A 51 6.37 1.82 -1.60
C ARG A 51 6.13 3.17 -2.29
N ALA A 52 5.12 3.26 -3.16
CA ALA A 52 4.74 4.53 -3.76
C ALA A 52 4.08 5.46 -2.73
N ALA A 53 3.19 4.93 -1.88
CA ALA A 53 2.52 5.69 -0.84
C ALA A 53 3.51 6.21 0.22
N ASP A 54 4.46 5.39 0.69
CA ASP A 54 5.47 5.82 1.67
C ASP A 54 6.31 7.00 1.15
N ARG A 55 6.69 6.98 -0.13
CA ARG A 55 7.44 8.09 -0.76
C ARG A 55 6.64 9.39 -0.84
N VAL A 56 5.32 9.32 -0.95
CA VAL A 56 4.45 10.50 -1.05
C VAL A 56 4.09 11.03 0.34
N LEU A 57 3.87 10.13 1.30
CA LEU A 57 3.40 10.47 2.64
C LEU A 57 4.53 10.75 3.62
N THR A 58 5.73 10.22 3.38
CA THR A 58 6.95 10.56 4.11
C THR A 58 7.77 11.54 3.26
N PRO A 59 7.67 12.87 3.48
CA PRO A 59 8.55 13.80 2.79
C PRO A 59 10.00 13.53 3.20
N THR A 60 10.85 13.20 2.22
CA THR A 60 12.30 13.23 2.42
C THR A 60 12.68 14.62 2.92
N PRO A 61 13.43 14.76 4.03
CA PRO A 61 13.92 16.05 4.45
C PRO A 61 14.79 16.61 3.32
N VAL A 62 14.31 17.67 2.68
CA VAL A 62 15.12 18.45 1.74
C VAL A 62 16.23 19.11 2.55
N THR A 63 17.40 18.48 2.56
CA THR A 63 18.61 19.12 3.08
C THR A 63 18.99 20.22 2.09
N HIS A 64 18.57 21.46 2.39
CA HIS A 64 19.15 22.64 1.78
C HIS A 64 20.59 22.76 2.30
N SER A 65 21.54 22.41 1.43
CA SER A 65 22.95 22.81 1.56
C SER A 65 23.17 24.21 0.99
#